data_AF-A0A4V1SL83-F1
#
_entry.id   AF-A0A4V1SL83-F1
#
_cell.length_a   1.000
_cell.length_b   1.000
_cell.length_c   1.000
_cell.angle_alpha   90.00
_cell.angle_beta   90.00
_cell.angle_gamma   90.00
#
_symmetry.space_group_name_H-M   'P 1'
#
loop_
_entity.id
_entity.type
_entity.pdbx_description
1 polymer ?
#
loop_
_entity_poly.entity_id
_entity_poly.type
_entity_poly.pdbx_seq_one_letter_code
_entity_poly.pdbx_strand_id
1 'polypeptide(L)' 'NYIYFAAREDFSGYHNFSADYTEHEKNAKKYREELDNRQIR' A
#
# COMPACT_ATOMS: atom_id res chain seq x y z
N ASN A 1 10.43 -3.74 14.45
CA ASN A 1 9.97 -5.00 13.85
C ASN A 1 8.80 -4.71 12.93
N TYR A 2 9.07 -4.58 11.63
CA TYR A 2 8.02 -4.46 10.62
C TYR A 2 7.82 -5.85 10.01
N ILE A 3 6.59 -6.36 10.04
CA ILE A 3 6.26 -7.71 9.57
C ILE A 3 5.39 -7.68 8.32
N TYR A 4 4.83 -6.51 7.98
CA TYR A 4 4.02 -6.29 6.81
C TYR A 4 4.61 -5.16 5.95
N PHE A 5 4.44 -5.28 4.63
CA PHE A 5 4.83 -4.25 3.67
C PHE A 5 3.78 -4.13 2.57
N ALA A 6 3.50 -2.92 2.11
CA ALA A 6 2.62 -2.65 0.97
C ALA A 6 3.30 -1.66 0.02
N ALA A 7 3.08 -1.77 -1.29
CA ALA A 7 3.57 -0.79 -2.26
C ALA A 7 2.93 0.58 -1.99
N ARG A 8 3.71 1.66 -2.12
CA ARG A 8 3.17 3.02 -2.00
C ARG A 8 2.29 3.35 -3.18
N GLU A 9 1.19 4.02 -2.89
CA GLU A 9 0.21 4.53 -3.84
C GLU A 9 0.81 5.57 -4.81
N ASP A 10 1.95 6.17 -4.48
CA ASP A 10 2.61 7.15 -5.35
C ASP A 10 3.39 6.53 -6.52
N PHE A 11 3.45 5.21 -6.63
CA PHE A 11 4.22 4.45 -7.64
C PHE A 11 5.70 4.84 -7.73
N SER A 12 6.24 5.41 -6.67
CA SER A 12 7.64 5.84 -6.59
C SER A 12 8.64 4.69 -6.52
N GLY A 13 8.17 3.44 -6.42
CA GLY A 13 8.99 2.25 -6.17
C GLY A 13 9.33 2.02 -4.68
N TYR A 14 8.81 2.86 -3.78
CA TYR A 14 8.96 2.68 -2.33
C TYR A 14 7.81 1.87 -1.72
N HIS A 15 8.05 1.31 -0.53
CA HIS A 15 7.08 0.51 0.21
C HIS A 15 6.74 1.15 1.57
N ASN A 16 5.48 1.03 1.98
CA ASN A 16 5.01 1.33 3.33
C ASN A 16 5.23 0.08 4.20
N PHE A 17 6.05 0.19 5.25
CA PHE A 17 6.31 -0.88 6.20
C PHE A 17 5.48 -0.68 7.47
N SER A 18 4.82 -1.73 7.95
CA SER A 18 4.03 -1.69 9.19
C SER A 18 4.29 -2.90 10.09
N ALA A 19 4.15 -2.68 11.39
CA ALA A 19 4.22 -3.74 12.40
C ALA A 19 2.83 -4.34 12.70
N ASP A 20 1.77 -3.60 12.36
CA ASP A 20 0.37 -3.95 12.62
C ASP A 20 -0.36 -4.32 11.32
N TYR A 21 -1.27 -5.30 11.43
CA TYR A 21 -2.08 -5.80 10.32
C TYR A 21 -3.10 -4.78 9.84
N THR A 22 -3.74 -4.04 10.76
CA THR A 22 -4.72 -3.01 10.42
C THR A 22 -4.07 -1.88 9.60
N GLU A 23 -2.84 -1.52 9.96
CA GLU A 23 -2.08 -0.52 9.21
C GLU A 23 -1.66 -1.04 7.83
N HIS A 24 -1.30 -2.33 7.72
CA HIS A 24 -1.05 -2.97 6.44
C HIS A 24 -2.28 -2.92 5.52
N GLU A 25 -3.46 -3.25 6.04
CA GLU A 25 -4.70 -3.21 5.26
C GLU A 25 -5.04 -1.80 4.77
N LYS A 26 -4.81 -0.76 5.61
CA LYS A 26 -4.97 0.63 5.18
C LYS A 26 -4.04 0.98 4.03
N ASN A 27 -2.76 0.58 4.13
CA ASN A 27 -1.78 0.85 3.07
C ASN A 27 -2.11 0.09 1.77
N ALA A 28 -2.55 -1.17 1.88
CA ALA A 28 -2.99 -1.96 0.75
C ALA A 28 -4.26 -1.37 0.09
N LYS A 29 -5.18 -0.83 0.89
CA LYS A 29 -6.38 -0.15 0.38
C LYS A 29 -6.03 1.10 -0.43
N LYS A 30 -5.13 1.95 0.07
CA LYS A 30 -4.67 3.15 -0.66
C LYS A 30 -4.06 2.80 -2.01
N TYR A 31 -3.22 1.76 -2.05
CA TYR A 31 -2.61 1.30 -3.29
C TYR A 31 -3.66 0.84 -4.31
N ARG A 32 -4.66 0.05 -3.87
CA ARG A 32 -5.75 -0.39 -4.74
C ARG A 32 -6.62 0.77 -5.23
N GLU A 33 -6.98 1.70 -4.35
CA GLU A 33 -7.76 2.89 -4.72
C GLU A 33 -7.04 3.71 -5.80
N GLU A 34 -5.72 3.86 -5.68
CA GLU A 34 -4.96 4.59 -6.68
C GLU A 34 -4.81 3.81 -8.00
N LEU A 35 -4.69 2.48 -7.98
CA LEU A 35 -4.75 1.66 -9.20
C LEU A 35 -6.09 1.86 -9.92
N ASP A 36 -7.20 1.82 -9.18
CA ASP A 36 -8.54 2.02 -9.71
C ASP A 36 -8.71 3.45 -10.27
N ASN A 37 -8.22 4.47 -9.55
CA ASN A 37 -8.22 5.87 -10.00
C ASN A 37 -7.47 6.05 -11.31
N ARG A 38 -6.36 5.33 -11.49
CA ARG A 38 -5.54 5.35 -12.71
C ARG A 38 -6.03 4.39 -13.79
N GLN A 39 -7.10 3.64 -13.53
CA GLN A 39 -7.64 2.61 -14.41
C GLN A 39 -6.62 1.53 -14.79
N ILE A 40 -5.70 1.21 -13.88
CA ILE A 40 -4.71 0.15 -14.03
C ILE A 40 -5.34 -1.15 -13.52
N ARG A 41 -5.61 -2.09 -14.43
CA ARG A 41 -6.19 -3.41 -14.12
C ARG A 41 -5.17 -4.53 -14.27
#